data_AF-A0A5K7Z4H6-F1
#
_entry.id   AF-A0A5K7Z4H6-F1
#
_cell.length_a   1.000
_cell.length_b   1.000
_cell.length_c   1.000
_cell.angle_alpha   90.00
_cell.angle_beta   90.00
_cell.angle_gamma   90.00
#
_symmetry.space_group_name_H-M   'P 1'
#
loop_
_entity.id
_entity.type
_entity.pdbx_description
1 polymer ?
#
loop_
_entity_poly.entity_id
_entity_poly.type
_entity_poly.pdbx_seq_one_letter_code
_entity_poly.pdbx_strand_id
1 'polypeptide(L)'
;MKIVEGLKVIEKGWIRKPKGYRVRFHRQNETGFEQVYSPPMTDAMLNSDVTAWRYAWKLWQATRKEAEGGLPGALYNITVVDDEDGTIPYYGTGDIEIYNPREIASPPEG
;
A
#
# COMPACT_ATOMS: atom_id res chain seq x y z
N MET A 1 4.08 29.04 -19.77
CA MET A 1 5.38 28.48 -19.36
C MET A 1 5.83 27.50 -20.44
N LYS A 2 7.08 27.58 -20.89
CA LYS A 2 7.67 26.56 -21.77
C LYS A 2 8.05 25.32 -20.95
N ILE A 3 8.06 24.14 -21.56
CA ILE A 3 8.42 22.87 -20.87
C ILE A 3 9.76 23.00 -20.12
N VAL A 4 10.76 23.63 -20.75
CA VAL A 4 12.09 23.85 -20.16
C VAL A 4 12.09 24.74 -18.93
N GLU A 5 11.13 25.65 -18.79
CA GLU A 5 10.98 26.49 -17.60
C GLU A 5 10.34 25.69 -16.47
N GLY A 6 9.37 24.83 -16.78
CA GLY A 6 8.74 23.92 -15.82
C GLY A 6 9.73 22.89 -15.26
N LEU A 7 10.59 22.32 -16.11
CA LEU A 7 11.63 21.38 -15.66
C LEU A 7 12.62 22.01 -14.68
N LYS A 8 13.02 23.27 -14.89
CA LYS A 8 13.89 24.01 -13.96
C LYS A 8 13.24 24.30 -12.61
N VAL A 9 11.92 24.45 -12.58
CA VAL A 9 11.17 24.63 -11.33
C VAL A 9 11.08 23.29 -10.58
N ILE A 10 10.79 22.20 -11.30
CA ILE A 10 10.73 20.84 -10.73
C ILE A 10 12.10 20.42 -10.16
N GLU A 11 13.19 20.69 -10.88
CA GLU A 11 14.56 20.42 -10.44
C GLU A 11 14.90 21.05 -9.09
N LYS A 12 14.42 22.27 -8.83
CA LYS A 12 14.67 23.00 -7.57
C LYS A 12 13.90 22.45 -6.37
N GLY A 13 12.81 21.73 -6.60
CA GLY A 13 11.94 21.18 -5.56
C GLY A 13 11.90 19.67 -5.57
N TRP A 14 12.95 19.00 -6.06
CA TRP A 14 12.92 17.59 -6.41
C TRP A 14 12.51 16.70 -5.23
N ILE A 15 11.25 16.25 -5.26
CA ILE A 15 10.74 15.21 -4.37
C ILE A 15 11.25 13.87 -4.90
N ARG A 16 11.85 13.06 -4.03
CA ARG A 16 12.30 11.70 -4.38
C ARG A 16 11.15 10.95 -5.03
N LYS A 17 11.37 10.45 -6.25
CA LYS A 17 10.44 9.56 -6.92
C LYS A 17 10.64 8.14 -6.39
N PRO A 18 9.60 7.47 -5.89
CA PRO A 18 9.66 6.04 -5.55
C PRO A 18 10.21 5.19 -6.70
N LYS A 19 11.03 4.18 -6.37
CA LYS A 19 11.54 3.21 -7.35
C LYS A 19 10.45 2.20 -7.74
N GLY A 20 9.43 2.06 -6.92
CA GLY A 20 8.26 1.24 -7.17
C GLY A 20 7.32 1.26 -5.97
N TYR A 21 6.29 0.43 -6.04
CA TYR A 21 5.22 0.36 -5.06
C TYR A 21 4.89 -1.09 -4.70
N ARG A 22 4.43 -1.29 -3.47
CA ARG A 22 3.82 -2.55 -2.99
C ARG A 22 2.53 -2.25 -2.26
N VAL A 23 1.65 -3.23 -2.18
CA VAL A 23 0.52 -3.23 -1.26
C VAL A 23 0.94 -3.98 0.00
N ARG A 24 0.92 -3.28 1.14
CA ARG A 24 1.14 -3.84 2.47
C ARG A 24 -0.20 -4.09 3.14
N PHE A 25 -0.37 -5.24 3.78
CA PHE A 25 -1.61 -5.58 4.46
C PHE A 25 -1.35 -6.60 5.57
N HIS A 26 -2.31 -6.71 6.49
CA HIS A 26 -2.35 -7.79 7.46
C HIS A 26 -3.26 -8.90 6.94
N ARG A 27 -2.74 -10.12 6.87
CA ARG A 27 -3.52 -11.32 6.53
C ARG A 27 -3.85 -12.08 7.80
N GLN A 28 -5.13 -12.40 8.00
CA GLN A 28 -5.54 -13.30 9.06
C GLN A 28 -5.22 -14.74 8.65
N ASN A 29 -4.52 -15.46 9.53
CA ASN A 29 -4.25 -16.88 9.42
C ASN A 29 -4.86 -17.62 10.64
N GLU A 30 -4.64 -18.93 10.74
CA GLU A 30 -5.19 -19.76 11.82
C GLU A 30 -4.68 -19.36 13.21
N THR A 31 -3.51 -18.72 13.28
CA THR A 31 -2.79 -18.40 14.53
C THR A 31 -2.82 -16.92 14.90
N GLY A 32 -3.39 -16.05 14.06
CA GLY A 32 -3.41 -14.61 14.27
C GLY A 32 -3.28 -13.81 12.97
N PHE A 33 -2.45 -12.76 13.01
CA PHE A 33 -2.22 -11.87 11.88
C PHE A 33 -0.74 -11.89 11.48
N GLU A 34 -0.49 -11.86 10.18
CA GLU A 34 0.83 -11.66 9.61
C GLU A 34 0.83 -10.44 8.69
N GLN A 35 1.91 -9.66 8.69
CA GLN A 35 2.11 -8.58 7.72
C GLN A 35 2.67 -9.14 6.42
N VAL A 36 2.02 -8.82 5.31
CA VAL A 36 2.35 -9.34 3.98
C VAL A 36 2.50 -8.19 3.00
N TYR A 37 3.36 -8.40 2.01
CA TYR A 37 3.58 -7.50 0.88
C TYR A 37 3.17 -8.18 -0.42
N SER A 38 2.49 -7.44 -1.28
CA SER A 38 2.21 -7.87 -2.66
C SER A 38 2.55 -6.75 -3.65
N PRO A 39 3.47 -6.99 -4.63
CA PRO A 39 4.24 -8.21 -4.80
C PRO A 39 5.15 -8.51 -3.59
N PRO A 40 5.58 -9.77 -3.38
CA PRO A 40 6.50 -10.14 -2.31
C PRO A 40 7.83 -9.37 -2.39
N MET A 41 8.55 -9.24 -1.28
CA MET A 41 9.83 -8.51 -1.23
C MET A 41 10.88 -9.03 -2.22
N THR A 42 10.82 -10.31 -2.58
CA THR A 42 11.70 -10.96 -3.55
C THR A 42 11.42 -10.56 -5.01
N ASP A 43 10.23 -10.04 -5.29
CA ASP A 43 9.73 -9.82 -6.65
C ASP A 43 9.84 -8.34 -7.02
N ALA A 44 9.86 -8.05 -8.33
CA ALA A 44 9.85 -6.67 -8.80
C ALA A 44 8.61 -5.91 -8.27
N MET A 45 8.83 -4.66 -7.87
CA MET A 45 7.77 -3.78 -7.39
C MET A 45 6.85 -3.35 -8.54
N LEU A 46 5.64 -2.89 -8.20
CA LEU A 46 4.75 -2.24 -9.15
C LEU A 46 5.36 -0.89 -9.56
N ASN A 47 5.22 -0.50 -10.82
CA ASN A 47 5.83 0.72 -11.37
C ASN A 47 4.90 1.95 -11.35
N SER A 48 3.69 1.81 -10.80
CA SER A 48 2.66 2.84 -10.76
C SER A 48 1.88 2.77 -9.46
N ASP A 49 1.76 3.92 -8.80
CA ASP A 49 0.90 4.17 -7.64
C ASP A 49 -0.58 3.94 -7.98
N VAL A 50 -1.06 4.42 -9.12
CA VAL A 50 -2.43 4.19 -9.62
C VAL A 50 -2.72 2.69 -9.73
N THR A 51 -1.77 1.93 -10.29
CA THR A 51 -1.90 0.47 -10.42
C THR A 51 -1.90 -0.22 -9.05
N ALA A 52 -1.00 0.19 -8.15
CA ALA A 52 -0.93 -0.34 -6.79
C ALA A 52 -2.23 -0.07 -6.02
N TRP A 53 -2.77 1.13 -6.11
CA TRP A 53 -4.03 1.50 -5.45
C TRP A 53 -5.24 0.77 -6.04
N ARG A 54 -5.30 0.62 -7.36
CA ARG A 54 -6.34 -0.18 -8.01
C ARG A 54 -6.28 -1.64 -7.56
N TYR A 55 -5.08 -2.18 -7.43
CA TYR A 55 -4.85 -3.54 -6.96
C TYR A 55 -5.24 -3.69 -5.47
N ALA A 56 -4.84 -2.76 -4.60
CA ALA A 56 -5.24 -2.72 -3.19
C ALA A 56 -6.77 -2.71 -3.03
N TRP A 57 -7.47 -1.88 -3.81
CA TRP A 57 -8.93 -1.86 -3.84
C TRP A 57 -9.52 -3.21 -4.27
N LYS A 58 -8.95 -3.85 -5.29
CA LYS A 58 -9.39 -5.18 -5.75
C LYS A 58 -9.16 -6.28 -4.70
N LEU A 59 -8.04 -6.23 -3.98
CA LEU A 59 -7.80 -7.13 -2.85
C LEU A 59 -8.86 -6.96 -1.78
N TRP A 60 -9.12 -5.72 -1.36
CA TRP A 60 -10.17 -5.42 -0.39
C TRP A 60 -11.54 -5.96 -0.82
N GLN A 61 -11.95 -5.71 -2.07
CA GLN A 61 -13.21 -6.22 -2.59
C GLN A 61 -13.26 -7.75 -2.59
N ALA A 62 -12.16 -8.41 -2.96
CA ALA A 62 -12.09 -9.85 -3.09
C ALA A 62 -12.14 -10.58 -1.74
N THR A 63 -11.62 -9.97 -0.67
CA THR A 63 -11.51 -10.61 0.65
C THR A 63 -12.51 -10.09 1.68
N ARG A 64 -13.50 -9.32 1.23
CA ARG A 64 -14.47 -8.65 2.10
C ARG A 64 -15.34 -9.65 2.86
N LYS A 65 -15.73 -10.75 2.23
CA LYS A 65 -16.59 -11.77 2.85
C LYS A 65 -15.84 -12.51 3.97
N GLU A 66 -14.59 -12.86 3.75
CA GLU A 66 -13.71 -13.46 4.75
C GLU A 66 -13.50 -12.49 5.91
N ALA A 67 -13.33 -11.20 5.61
CA ALA A 67 -13.16 -10.17 6.63
C ALA A 67 -14.41 -9.96 7.50
N GLU A 68 -15.61 -9.99 6.92
CA GLU A 68 -16.89 -9.89 7.64
C GLU A 68 -17.10 -11.09 8.58
N GLY A 69 -16.62 -12.28 8.19
CA GLY A 69 -16.68 -13.50 9.00
C GLY A 69 -15.48 -13.71 9.94
N GLY A 70 -14.45 -12.86 9.88
CA GLY A 70 -13.20 -13.04 10.61
C GLY A 70 -12.50 -14.37 10.28
N LEU A 71 -12.56 -14.80 9.03
CA LEU A 71 -12.04 -16.09 8.57
C LEU A 71 -10.58 -15.99 8.11
N PRO A 72 -9.83 -17.11 8.12
CA PRO A 72 -8.52 -17.16 7.46
C PRO A 72 -8.60 -16.68 6.01
N GLY A 73 -7.59 -15.90 5.59
CA GLY A 73 -7.57 -15.24 4.28
C GLY A 73 -8.18 -13.84 4.27
N ALA A 74 -8.82 -13.39 5.35
CA ALA A 74 -9.23 -12.01 5.52
C ALA A 74 -8.03 -11.06 5.49
N LEU A 75 -8.16 -9.95 4.77
CA LEU A 75 -7.13 -8.92 4.66
C LEU A 75 -7.60 -7.62 5.33
N TYR A 76 -6.72 -7.04 6.15
CA TYR A 76 -6.95 -5.82 6.92
C TYR A 76 -5.82 -4.82 6.72
N ASN A 77 -6.08 -3.56 7.04
CA ASN A 77 -5.08 -2.48 6.99
C ASN A 77 -4.34 -2.44 5.64
N ILE A 78 -5.08 -2.57 4.54
CA ILE A 78 -4.52 -2.65 3.20
C ILE A 78 -4.13 -1.24 2.76
N THR A 79 -2.86 -1.03 2.46
CA THR A 79 -2.31 0.28 2.08
C THR A 79 -1.20 0.14 1.04
N VAL A 80 -0.89 1.21 0.33
CA VAL A 80 0.21 1.25 -0.66
C VAL A 80 1.44 1.89 -0.02
N VAL A 81 2.59 1.25 -0.22
CA VAL A 81 3.89 1.74 0.25
C VAL A 81 4.91 1.83 -0.89
N ASP A 82 5.91 2.67 -0.72
CA ASP A 82 7.05 2.79 -1.64
C ASP A 82 8.20 1.83 -1.29
N ASP A 83 9.35 2.04 -1.93
CA ASP A 83 10.57 1.25 -1.75
C ASP A 83 11.28 1.48 -0.41
N GLU A 84 10.83 2.46 0.38
CA GLU A 84 11.29 2.72 1.76
C GLU A 84 10.22 2.36 2.80
N ASP A 85 9.20 1.61 2.40
CA ASP A 85 8.03 1.24 3.23
C ASP A 85 7.22 2.47 3.70
N GLY A 86 7.40 3.62 3.04
CA GLY A 86 6.66 4.84 3.28
C GLY A 86 5.27 4.76 2.67
N THR A 87 4.23 5.09 3.46
CA THR A 87 2.85 5.08 2.97
C THR A 87 2.66 6.14 1.90
N ILE A 88 2.16 5.70 0.74
CA ILE A 88 1.87 6.58 -0.39
C ILE A 88 0.42 7.04 -0.30
N PRO A 89 0.11 8.35 -0.42
CA PRO A 89 -1.27 8.81 -0.44
C PRO A 89 -2.08 8.24 -1.61
N TYR A 90 -3.41 8.18 -1.47
CA TYR A 90 -4.30 7.74 -2.53
C TYR A 90 -4.31 8.73 -3.68
N TYR A 91 -4.03 8.24 -4.90
CA TYR A 91 -3.89 9.11 -6.07
C TYR A 91 -5.14 9.93 -6.41
N GLY A 92 -6.32 9.49 -5.99
CA GLY A 92 -7.58 10.16 -6.27
C GLY A 92 -7.87 11.35 -5.35
N THR A 93 -7.39 11.33 -4.11
CA THR A 93 -7.70 12.34 -3.08
C THR A 93 -6.47 13.09 -2.58
N GLY A 94 -5.29 12.46 -2.61
CA GLY A 94 -4.07 12.97 -1.99
C GLY A 94 -3.96 12.68 -0.50
N ASP A 95 -4.94 11.99 0.09
CA ASP A 95 -4.97 11.63 1.51
C ASP A 95 -4.38 10.23 1.77
N ILE A 96 -3.94 9.97 3.00
CA ILE A 96 -3.57 8.62 3.43
C ILE A 96 -4.83 7.77 3.51
N GLU A 97 -4.84 6.67 2.76
CA GLU A 97 -5.96 5.74 2.68
C GLU A 97 -5.56 4.37 3.24
N ILE A 98 -6.50 3.72 3.93
CA ILE A 98 -6.31 2.38 4.49
C ILE A 98 -7.63 1.61 4.30
N TYR A 99 -7.63 0.60 3.43
CA TYR A 99 -8.82 -0.23 3.27
C TYR A 99 -8.93 -1.26 4.39
N ASN A 100 -10.16 -1.43 4.88
CA ASN A 100 -10.52 -2.35 5.94
C ASN A 100 -9.67 -2.19 7.22
N PRO A 101 -9.71 -1.00 7.86
CA PRO A 101 -8.91 -0.73 9.04
C PRO A 101 -9.33 -1.64 10.19
N ARG A 102 -8.34 -2.17 10.90
CA ARG A 102 -8.52 -2.99 12.10
C ARG A 102 -7.37 -2.75 13.06
N GLU A 103 -7.71 -2.53 14.33
CA GLU A 103 -6.73 -2.51 15.39
C GLU A 103 -6.18 -3.92 15.58
N ILE A 104 -4.88 -4.09 15.33
CA ILE A 104 -4.15 -5.34 15.50
C ILE A 104 -3.07 -5.05 16.52
N ALA A 105 -3.10 -5.75 17.66
CA ALA A 105 -2.05 -5.63 18.66
C ALA A 105 -0.70 -5.98 18.02
N SER A 106 0.24 -5.05 18.04
CA SER A 106 1.61 -5.36 17.64
C SER A 106 2.16 -6.42 18.59
N PRO A 107 2.88 -7.45 18.10
CA PRO A 107 3.59 -8.34 19.01
C PRO A 107 4.55 -7.48 19.87
N PRO A 108 4.75 -7.81 21.16
CA PRO A 108 5.72 -7.10 21.97
C PRO A 108 7.07 -7.16 21.27
N GLU A 109 7.71 -5.99 21.12
CA GLU A 109 9.10 -5.91 20.64
C GLU A 109 9.95 -6.82 21.55
N GLY A 110 10.49 -7.88 20.97
CA GLY A 110 11.38 -8.84 21.63
C GLY A 110 12.83 -8.44 21.54
#